data_AF-A0A256HJU7-F1
#
_entry.id   AF-A0A256HJU7-F1
#
_cell.length_a   1.000
_cell.length_b   1.000
_cell.length_c   1.000
_cell.angle_alpha   90.00
_cell.angle_beta   90.00
_cell.angle_gamma   90.00
#
_symmetry.space_group_name_H-M   'P 1'
#
loop_
_entity.id
_entity.type
_entity.pdbx_description
1 polymer ?
#
loop_
_entity_poly.entity_id
_entity_poly.type
_entity_poly.pdbx_seq_one_letter_code
_entity_poly.pdbx_strand_id
1 'polypeptide(L)'
;MSEEQFSERSDLEAAIEENPEAVAEFVERLDAVNELLDVLSLGENALDDEMVRELSATGATLAESADGIATDETVGLAAAVGENGDELREALETLTELQRSGALDELAELAQVGSLATAALDDEMVTSLAGTGAALGEVAQTAADDDARDGVKTMLDGVGAAHRSDPEPVGALGLARSIRDPEIQYGLGYVLAVSKAIGRERADGER
;
A
#
# COMPACT_ATOMS: atom_id res chain seq x y z
N MET A 1 54.41 -14.78 76.13
CA MET A 1 54.23 -14.35 74.73
C MET A 1 55.51 -14.44 73.88
N SER A 2 56.66 -14.84 74.44
CA SER A 2 57.93 -14.88 73.69
C SER A 2 58.27 -16.25 73.11
N GLU A 3 57.76 -17.35 73.67
CA GLU A 3 58.09 -18.72 73.23
C GLU A 3 57.26 -19.18 72.01
N GLU A 4 55.97 -18.84 71.93
CA GLU A 4 55.11 -19.13 70.75
C GLU A 4 55.63 -18.49 69.47
N GLN A 5 55.99 -17.20 69.50
CA GLN A 5 56.54 -16.47 68.34
C GLN A 5 57.93 -16.95 67.88
N PHE A 6 58.62 -17.73 68.73
CA PHE A 6 59.89 -18.36 68.36
C PHE A 6 59.63 -19.71 67.69
N SER A 7 58.64 -20.48 68.15
CA SER A 7 58.21 -21.74 67.52
C SER A 7 57.62 -21.50 66.12
N GLU A 8 56.76 -20.50 65.96
CA GLU A 8 56.17 -20.17 64.65
C GLU A 8 57.23 -19.75 63.63
N ARG A 9 58.29 -19.06 64.08
CA ARG A 9 59.42 -18.69 63.23
C ARG A 9 60.26 -19.90 62.83
N SER A 10 60.53 -20.82 63.75
CA SER A 10 61.29 -22.04 63.42
C SER A 10 60.53 -22.98 62.50
N ASP A 11 59.21 -23.06 62.65
CA ASP A 11 58.36 -23.90 61.80
C ASP A 11 58.26 -23.34 60.37
N LEU A 12 58.22 -22.02 60.22
CA LEU A 12 58.28 -21.35 58.92
C LEU A 12 59.66 -21.52 58.26
N GLU A 13 60.75 -21.41 59.02
CA GLU A 13 62.12 -21.60 58.52
C GLU A 13 62.33 -23.03 58.00
N ALA A 14 61.84 -24.05 58.72
CA ALA A 14 61.88 -25.43 58.27
C ALA A 14 61.05 -25.67 56.98
N ALA A 15 59.87 -25.04 56.87
CA ALA A 15 59.03 -25.13 55.67
C ALA A 15 59.67 -24.45 54.44
N ILE A 16 60.43 -23.36 54.66
CA ILE A 16 61.17 -22.66 53.60
C ILE A 16 62.36 -23.49 53.13
N GLU A 17 63.10 -24.14 54.04
CA GLU A 17 64.20 -25.04 53.67
C GLU A 17 63.74 -26.25 52.85
N GLU A 18 62.51 -26.73 53.09
CA GLU A 18 61.95 -27.88 52.38
C GLU A 18 61.54 -27.55 50.94
N ASN A 19 61.15 -26.30 50.64
CA ASN A 19 60.65 -25.89 49.31
C ASN A 19 61.07 -24.43 48.93
N PRO A 20 62.37 -24.15 48.75
CA PRO A 20 62.86 -22.80 48.49
C PRO A 20 62.40 -22.24 47.14
N GLU A 21 62.23 -23.07 46.10
CA GLU A 21 61.79 -22.61 44.78
C GLU A 21 60.34 -22.11 44.79
N ALA A 22 59.45 -22.79 45.53
CA ALA A 22 58.05 -22.39 45.64
C ALA A 22 57.90 -21.05 46.38
N VAL A 23 58.76 -20.80 47.39
CA VAL A 23 58.80 -19.53 48.11
C VAL A 23 59.33 -18.41 47.22
N ALA A 24 60.36 -18.67 46.41
CA ALA A 24 60.89 -17.70 45.45
C ALA A 24 59.84 -17.31 44.40
N GLU A 25 59.14 -18.29 43.82
CA GLU A 25 58.07 -18.03 42.86
C GLU A 25 56.90 -17.25 43.48
N PHE A 26 56.56 -17.53 44.74
CA PHE A 26 55.53 -16.78 45.46
C PHE A 26 55.93 -15.32 45.70
N VAL A 27 57.19 -15.06 46.06
CA VAL A 27 57.73 -13.71 46.23
C VAL A 27 57.73 -12.95 44.90
N GLU A 28 58.12 -13.59 43.80
CA GLU A 28 58.09 -12.98 42.46
C GLU A 28 56.66 -12.61 42.02
N ARG A 29 55.68 -13.48 42.32
CA ARG A 29 54.26 -13.19 42.11
C ARG A 29 53.77 -12.03 42.99
N LEU A 30 54.25 -11.93 44.23
CA LEU A 30 53.92 -10.80 45.11
C LEU A 30 54.54 -9.50 44.62
N ASP A 31 55.77 -9.52 44.10
CA ASP A 31 56.43 -8.34 43.53
C ASP A 31 55.66 -7.82 42.31
N ALA A 32 55.24 -8.72 41.41
CA ALA A 32 54.40 -8.37 40.26
C ALA A 32 53.02 -7.79 40.67
N VAL A 33 52.44 -8.26 41.78
CA VAL A 33 51.21 -7.68 42.34
C VAL A 33 51.47 -6.29 42.91
N ASN A 34 52.59 -6.08 43.61
CA ASN A 34 52.94 -4.76 44.12
C ASN A 34 53.19 -3.76 42.98
N GLU A 35 53.87 -4.17 41.91
CA GLU A 35 54.06 -3.34 40.72
C GLU A 35 52.72 -2.97 40.06
N LEU A 36 51.77 -3.91 39.98
CA LEU A 36 50.42 -3.62 39.48
C LEU A 36 49.69 -2.62 40.39
N LEU A 37 49.79 -2.76 41.71
CA LEU A 37 49.18 -1.84 42.67
C LEU A 37 49.81 -0.44 42.60
N ASP A 38 51.11 -0.34 42.31
CA ASP A 38 51.80 0.93 42.09
C ASP A 38 51.31 1.60 40.80
N VAL A 39 51.15 0.84 39.71
CA VAL A 39 50.60 1.35 38.45
C VAL A 39 49.14 1.78 38.60
N LEU A 40 48.32 1.01 39.33
CA LEU A 40 46.93 1.38 39.63
C LEU A 40 46.87 2.63 40.50
N SER A 41 47.72 2.74 41.52
CA SER A 41 47.84 3.96 42.33
C SER A 41 48.28 5.14 41.47
N LEU A 42 49.22 4.95 40.54
CA LEU A 42 49.66 6.00 39.62
C LEU A 42 48.52 6.43 38.69
N GLY A 43 47.72 5.48 38.20
CA GLY A 43 46.53 5.74 37.39
C GLY A 43 45.43 6.47 38.17
N GLU A 44 45.19 6.09 39.42
CA GLU A 44 44.21 6.73 40.31
C GLU A 44 44.62 8.18 40.63
N ASN A 45 45.91 8.44 40.85
CA ASN A 45 46.43 9.79 41.05
C ASN A 45 46.50 10.61 39.75
N ALA A 46 46.57 9.95 38.59
CA ALA A 46 46.56 10.60 37.28
C ALA A 46 45.15 10.95 36.80
N LEU A 47 44.11 10.30 37.34
CA LEU A 47 42.72 10.71 37.13
C LEU A 47 42.43 11.99 37.89
N ASP A 48 42.35 13.10 37.17
CA ASP A 48 41.94 14.39 37.71
C ASP A 48 40.41 14.47 37.85
N ASP A 49 39.96 15.46 38.65
CA ASP A 49 38.54 15.70 38.91
C ASP A 49 37.73 16.03 37.64
N GLU A 50 38.40 16.44 36.56
CA GLU A 50 37.77 16.76 35.27
C GLU A 50 37.47 15.48 34.50
N MET A 51 38.44 14.57 34.38
CA MET A 51 38.28 13.26 33.76
C MET A 51 37.24 12.41 34.48
N VAL A 52 37.19 12.46 35.82
CA VAL A 52 36.14 11.76 36.61
C VAL A 52 34.76 12.33 36.28
N ARG A 53 34.65 13.66 36.12
CA ARG A 53 33.37 14.32 35.80
C ARG A 53 32.91 14.03 34.38
N GLU A 54 33.83 14.02 33.42
CA GLU A 54 33.55 13.68 32.02
C GLU A 54 33.16 12.21 31.85
N LEU A 55 33.85 11.30 32.56
CA LEU A 55 33.48 9.88 32.61
C LEU A 55 32.10 9.68 33.26
N SER A 56 31.81 10.41 34.35
CA SER A 56 30.51 10.36 35.01
C SER A 56 29.40 10.91 34.13
N ALA A 57 29.65 12.00 33.40
CA ALA A 57 28.70 12.57 32.44
C ALA A 57 28.44 11.61 31.28
N THR A 58 29.51 11.02 30.71
CA THR A 58 29.41 10.01 29.65
C THR A 58 28.66 8.77 30.14
N GLY A 59 28.97 8.29 31.34
CA GLY A 59 28.29 7.17 31.99
C GLY A 59 26.81 7.45 32.24
N ALA A 60 26.46 8.67 32.67
CA ALA A 60 25.08 9.09 32.84
C ALA A 60 24.33 9.16 31.51
N THR A 61 24.92 9.76 30.47
CA THR A 61 24.33 9.79 29.13
C THR A 61 24.16 8.39 28.54
N LEU A 62 25.13 7.49 28.78
CA LEU A 62 25.04 6.10 28.35
C LEU A 62 23.93 5.35 29.11
N ALA A 63 23.84 5.54 30.44
CA ALA A 63 22.81 4.93 31.27
C ALA A 63 21.40 5.42 30.90
N GLU A 64 21.25 6.72 30.64
CA GLU A 64 19.99 7.31 30.19
C GLU A 64 19.60 6.84 28.78
N SER A 65 20.58 6.70 27.88
CA SER A 65 20.36 6.13 26.54
C SER A 65 20.02 4.63 26.62
N ALA A 66 20.65 3.89 27.54
CA ALA A 66 20.37 2.49 27.78
C ALA A 66 18.97 2.29 28.35
N ASP A 67 18.53 3.12 29.29
CA ASP A 67 17.18 3.08 29.85
C ASP A 67 16.12 3.40 28.77
N GLY A 68 16.42 4.36 27.87
CA GLY A 68 15.56 4.68 26.73
C GLY A 68 15.41 3.57 25.69
N ILE A 69 16.37 2.63 25.61
CA ILE A 69 16.35 1.48 24.70
C ILE A 69 15.93 0.18 25.43
N ALA A 70 16.09 0.11 26.75
CA ALA A 70 15.75 -1.05 27.57
C ALA A 70 14.30 -1.02 28.08
N THR A 71 13.42 -0.28 27.42
CA THR A 71 11.99 -0.28 27.73
C THR A 71 11.37 -1.64 27.42
N ASP A 72 10.29 -1.99 28.15
CA ASP A 72 9.56 -3.24 27.93
C ASP A 72 9.07 -3.39 26.48
N GLU A 73 8.65 -2.30 25.83
CA GLU A 73 8.28 -2.30 24.41
C GLU A 73 9.45 -2.67 23.50
N THR A 74 10.64 -2.13 23.76
CA THR A 74 11.82 -2.36 22.89
C THR A 74 12.38 -3.76 23.10
N VAL A 75 12.35 -4.26 24.35
CA VAL A 75 12.67 -5.66 24.67
C VAL A 75 11.66 -6.60 24.01
N GLY A 76 10.37 -6.28 24.06
CA GLY A 76 9.32 -7.05 23.39
C GLY A 76 9.47 -7.06 21.87
N LEU A 77 9.81 -5.91 21.27
CA LEU A 77 10.09 -5.81 19.84
C LEU A 77 11.34 -6.62 19.46
N ALA A 78 12.42 -6.55 20.25
CA ALA A 78 13.64 -7.32 20.01
C ALA A 78 13.40 -8.83 20.15
N ALA A 79 12.59 -9.24 21.13
CA ALA A 79 12.16 -10.63 21.28
C ALA A 79 11.33 -11.08 20.07
N ALA A 80 10.34 -10.30 19.63
CA ALA A 80 9.54 -10.62 18.45
C ALA A 80 10.39 -10.68 17.17
N VAL A 81 11.33 -9.75 16.97
CA VAL A 81 12.27 -9.77 15.84
C VAL A 81 13.18 -11.00 15.89
N GLY A 82 13.66 -11.38 17.08
CA GLY A 82 14.47 -12.58 17.27
C GLY A 82 13.69 -13.87 17.02
N GLU A 83 12.46 -13.95 17.52
CA GLU A 83 11.55 -15.09 17.32
C GLU A 83 11.15 -15.28 15.85
N ASN A 84 11.03 -14.20 15.08
CA ASN A 84 10.65 -14.22 13.65
C ASN A 84 11.87 -13.97 12.73
N GLY A 85 13.09 -14.15 13.24
CA GLY A 85 14.31 -13.74 12.55
C GLY A 85 14.54 -14.46 11.22
N ASP A 86 14.22 -15.75 11.16
CA ASP A 86 14.35 -16.56 9.94
C ASP A 86 13.31 -16.15 8.88
N GLU A 87 12.05 -15.94 9.28
CA GLU A 87 10.98 -15.48 8.40
C GLU A 87 11.23 -14.06 7.89
N LEU A 88 11.71 -13.15 8.75
CA LEU A 88 12.11 -11.80 8.33
C LEU A 88 13.27 -11.86 7.32
N ARG A 89 14.25 -12.73 7.54
CA ARG A 89 15.37 -12.90 6.62
C ARG A 89 14.89 -13.39 5.26
N GLU A 90 14.02 -14.39 5.22
CA GLU A 90 13.44 -14.92 3.98
C GLU A 90 12.58 -13.86 3.26
N ALA A 91 11.80 -13.07 4.00
CA ALA A 91 11.04 -11.96 3.44
C ALA A 91 11.96 -10.88 2.83
N LEU A 92 13.06 -10.54 3.51
CA LEU A 92 14.05 -9.58 3.01
C LEU A 92 14.82 -10.12 1.79
N GLU A 93 15.17 -11.41 1.76
CA GLU A 93 15.75 -12.07 0.60
C GLU A 93 14.79 -12.01 -0.59
N THR A 94 13.51 -12.32 -0.37
CA THR A 94 12.45 -12.21 -1.38
C THR A 94 12.30 -10.79 -1.91
N LEU A 95 12.25 -9.78 -1.02
CA LEU A 95 12.19 -8.36 -1.42
C LEU A 95 13.43 -7.96 -2.23
N THR A 96 14.60 -8.47 -1.87
CA THR A 96 15.85 -8.21 -2.59
C THR A 96 15.83 -8.86 -3.99
N GLU A 97 15.30 -10.07 -4.12
CA GLU A 97 15.10 -10.73 -5.40
C GLU A 97 14.08 -9.99 -6.28
N LEU A 98 12.98 -9.50 -5.69
CA LEU A 98 11.99 -8.69 -6.40
C LEU A 98 12.56 -7.33 -6.85
N GLN A 99 13.40 -6.69 -6.02
CA GLN A 99 14.11 -5.46 -6.40
C GLN A 99 15.10 -5.72 -7.53
N ARG A 100 15.85 -6.83 -7.44
CA ARG A 100 16.90 -7.17 -8.41
C ARG A 100 16.32 -7.61 -9.76
N SER A 101 15.17 -8.27 -9.74
CA SER A 101 14.46 -8.66 -10.96
C SER A 101 13.70 -7.51 -11.63
N GLY A 102 13.52 -6.37 -10.94
CA GLY A 102 12.75 -5.22 -11.42
C GLY A 102 11.25 -5.33 -11.15
N ALA A 103 10.78 -6.43 -10.56
CA ALA A 103 9.37 -6.64 -10.26
C ALA A 103 8.79 -5.58 -9.30
N LEU A 104 9.60 -5.05 -8.38
CA LEU A 104 9.17 -3.93 -7.52
C LEU A 104 8.92 -2.64 -8.31
N ASP A 105 9.73 -2.37 -9.34
CA ASP A 105 9.55 -1.21 -10.21
C ASP A 105 8.29 -1.37 -11.07
N GLU A 106 8.04 -2.57 -11.59
CA GLU A 106 6.81 -2.91 -12.32
C GLU A 106 5.55 -2.75 -11.44
N LEU A 107 5.60 -3.19 -10.18
CA LEU A 107 4.51 -2.99 -9.22
C LEU A 107 4.27 -1.50 -8.92
N ALA A 108 5.33 -0.70 -8.80
CA ALA A 108 5.23 0.73 -8.60
C ALA A 108 4.62 1.45 -9.83
N GLU A 109 5.00 1.02 -11.05
CA GLU A 109 4.42 1.51 -12.29
C GLU A 109 2.94 1.13 -12.40
N LEU A 110 2.59 -0.11 -12.06
CA LEU A 110 1.20 -0.57 -12.04
C LEU A 110 0.34 0.22 -11.03
N ALA A 111 0.90 0.53 -9.86
CA ALA A 111 0.23 1.36 -8.85
C ALA A 111 -0.02 2.78 -9.36
N GLN A 112 0.92 3.36 -10.12
CA GLN A 112 0.74 4.67 -10.77
C GLN A 112 -0.32 4.62 -11.87
N VAL A 113 -0.30 3.60 -12.72
CA VAL A 113 -1.36 3.40 -13.74
C VAL A 113 -2.72 3.20 -13.07
N GLY A 114 -2.80 2.42 -11.99
CA GLY A 114 -4.01 2.24 -11.22
C GLY A 114 -4.52 3.54 -10.59
N SER A 115 -3.61 4.38 -10.07
CA SER A 115 -3.95 5.71 -9.56
C SER A 115 -4.43 6.65 -10.67
N LEU A 116 -3.81 6.63 -11.85
CA LEU A 116 -4.25 7.40 -13.01
C LEU A 116 -5.57 6.88 -13.59
N ALA A 117 -5.83 5.58 -13.55
CA ALA A 117 -7.10 4.99 -13.96
C ALA A 117 -8.22 5.33 -12.96
N THR A 118 -7.90 5.37 -11.66
CA THR A 118 -8.83 5.80 -10.61
C THR A 118 -9.12 7.30 -10.71
N ALA A 119 -8.11 8.12 -11.00
CA ALA A 119 -8.29 9.53 -11.31
C ALA A 119 -8.99 9.75 -12.67
N ALA A 120 -8.77 8.90 -13.67
CA ALA A 120 -9.57 8.97 -14.90
C ALA A 120 -11.04 8.61 -14.64
N LEU A 121 -11.36 7.88 -13.56
CA LEU A 121 -12.71 7.65 -13.06
C LEU A 121 -13.17 8.78 -12.10
N ASP A 122 -12.62 9.99 -12.23
CA ASP A 122 -13.02 11.18 -11.48
C ASP A 122 -14.49 11.57 -11.71
N ASP A 123 -14.98 12.47 -10.84
CA ASP A 123 -16.35 13.00 -10.82
C ASP A 123 -16.85 13.55 -12.18
N GLU A 124 -15.94 13.99 -13.05
CA GLU A 124 -16.26 14.44 -14.41
C GLU A 124 -16.74 13.29 -15.30
N MET A 125 -16.08 12.14 -15.26
CA MET A 125 -16.50 10.93 -15.98
C MET A 125 -17.76 10.34 -15.37
N VAL A 126 -17.94 10.42 -14.04
CA VAL A 126 -19.19 10.05 -13.37
C VAL A 126 -20.33 10.95 -13.83
N THR A 127 -20.09 12.26 -13.94
CA THR A 127 -21.08 13.24 -14.42
C THR A 127 -21.41 13.02 -15.89
N SER A 128 -20.41 12.75 -16.74
CA SER A 128 -20.61 12.43 -18.16
C SER A 128 -21.38 11.12 -18.35
N LEU A 129 -21.08 10.09 -17.55
CA LEU A 129 -21.80 8.82 -17.57
C LEU A 129 -23.23 8.97 -17.05
N ALA A 130 -23.43 9.73 -15.97
CA ALA A 130 -24.75 10.06 -15.43
C ALA A 130 -25.58 10.85 -16.45
N GLY A 131 -24.97 11.82 -17.15
CA GLY A 131 -25.60 12.57 -18.22
C GLY A 131 -26.00 11.69 -19.40
N THR A 132 -25.11 10.78 -19.82
CA THR A 132 -25.40 9.80 -20.88
C THR A 132 -26.49 8.81 -20.45
N GLY A 133 -26.45 8.36 -19.19
CA GLY A 133 -27.45 7.49 -18.59
C GLY A 133 -28.83 8.15 -18.49
N ALA A 134 -28.87 9.44 -18.14
CA ALA A 134 -30.09 10.24 -18.15
C ALA A 134 -30.66 10.38 -19.57
N ALA A 135 -29.83 10.74 -20.54
CA ALA A 135 -30.24 10.84 -21.95
C ALA A 135 -30.76 9.49 -22.50
N LEU A 136 -30.08 8.38 -22.18
CA LEU A 136 -30.55 7.04 -22.54
C LEU A 136 -31.85 6.67 -21.81
N GLY A 137 -32.00 7.07 -20.55
CA GLY A 137 -33.21 6.87 -19.76
C GLY A 137 -34.41 7.62 -20.33
N GLU A 138 -34.22 8.84 -20.81
CA GLU A 138 -35.25 9.63 -21.48
C GLU A 138 -35.70 8.96 -22.79
N VAL A 139 -34.76 8.51 -23.63
CA VAL A 139 -35.08 7.76 -24.86
C VAL A 139 -35.81 6.45 -24.55
N ALA A 140 -35.37 5.72 -23.51
CA ALA A 140 -36.02 4.49 -23.09
C ALA A 140 -37.44 4.75 -22.57
N GLN A 141 -37.66 5.85 -21.86
CA GLN A 141 -38.99 6.24 -21.38
C GLN A 141 -39.92 6.63 -22.54
N THR A 142 -39.44 7.40 -23.51
CA THR A 142 -40.20 7.71 -24.73
C THR A 142 -40.51 6.46 -25.55
N ALA A 143 -39.59 5.51 -25.63
CA ALA A 143 -39.84 4.22 -26.29
C ALA A 143 -40.76 3.30 -25.48
N ALA A 144 -40.88 3.52 -24.17
CA ALA A 144 -41.78 2.79 -23.29
C ALA A 144 -43.20 3.34 -23.29
N ASP A 145 -43.40 4.57 -23.75
CA ASP A 145 -44.69 5.24 -23.89
C ASP A 145 -45.65 4.46 -24.80
N ASP A 146 -46.91 4.32 -24.34
CA ASP A 146 -47.90 3.49 -25.02
C ASP A 146 -48.22 4.00 -26.43
N ASP A 147 -48.28 5.33 -26.65
CA ASP A 147 -48.55 5.92 -27.96
C ASP A 147 -47.38 5.68 -28.93
N ALA A 148 -46.14 5.78 -28.44
CA ALA A 148 -44.94 5.49 -29.23
C ALA A 148 -44.85 4.00 -29.60
N ARG A 149 -45.15 3.10 -28.64
CA ARG A 149 -45.19 1.65 -28.88
C ARG A 149 -46.25 1.28 -29.91
N ASP A 150 -47.46 1.82 -29.79
CA ASP A 150 -48.57 1.53 -30.70
C ASP A 150 -48.31 2.08 -32.11
N GLY A 151 -47.71 3.25 -32.23
CA GLY A 151 -47.28 3.81 -33.51
C GLY A 151 -46.23 2.94 -34.22
N VAL A 152 -45.18 2.52 -33.49
CA VAL A 152 -44.13 1.65 -34.03
C VAL A 152 -44.69 0.27 -34.39
N LYS A 153 -45.54 -0.31 -33.53
CA LYS A 153 -46.21 -1.59 -33.80
C LYS A 153 -47.07 -1.53 -35.07
N THR A 154 -47.87 -0.48 -35.22
CA THR A 154 -48.71 -0.26 -36.41
C THR A 154 -47.87 -0.19 -37.68
N MET A 155 -46.72 0.50 -37.62
CA MET A 155 -45.80 0.58 -38.75
C MET A 155 -45.20 -0.80 -39.10
N LEU A 156 -44.74 -1.55 -38.10
CA LEU A 156 -44.17 -2.88 -38.30
C LEU A 156 -45.20 -3.89 -38.83
N ASP A 157 -46.43 -3.85 -38.32
CA ASP A 157 -47.54 -4.66 -38.79
C ASP A 157 -47.90 -4.31 -40.24
N GLY A 158 -47.91 -3.03 -40.60
CA GLY A 158 -48.10 -2.54 -41.96
C GLY A 158 -47.02 -3.01 -42.93
N VAL A 159 -45.75 -2.94 -42.52
CA VAL A 159 -44.61 -3.46 -43.31
C VAL A 159 -44.72 -4.98 -43.49
N GLY A 160 -45.03 -5.70 -42.41
CA GLY A 160 -45.21 -7.14 -42.46
C GLY A 160 -46.40 -7.57 -43.31
N ALA A 161 -47.50 -6.80 -43.30
CA ALA A 161 -48.65 -7.02 -44.18
C ALA A 161 -48.25 -6.78 -45.65
N ALA A 162 -47.60 -5.65 -45.96
CA ALA A 162 -47.13 -5.35 -47.31
C ALA A 162 -46.18 -6.43 -47.85
N HIS A 163 -45.25 -6.94 -47.04
CA HIS A 163 -44.34 -8.01 -47.46
C HIS A 163 -45.06 -9.32 -47.76
N ARG A 164 -46.09 -9.67 -46.97
CA ARG A 164 -46.91 -10.89 -47.19
C ARG A 164 -47.82 -10.81 -48.40
N SER A 165 -48.18 -9.60 -48.82
CA SER A 165 -49.07 -9.35 -49.96
C SER A 165 -48.40 -9.37 -51.33
N ASP A 166 -47.06 -9.51 -51.39
CA ASP A 166 -46.24 -9.52 -52.61
C ASP A 166 -46.68 -8.47 -53.66
N PRO A 167 -46.51 -7.17 -53.33
CA PRO A 167 -47.21 -6.10 -54.03
C PRO A 167 -46.73 -5.93 -55.47
N GLU A 168 -47.69 -5.83 -56.38
CA GLU A 168 -47.41 -5.67 -57.81
C GLU A 168 -46.95 -4.24 -58.14
N PRO A 169 -46.01 -4.07 -59.11
CA PRO A 169 -45.59 -2.76 -59.56
C PRO A 169 -46.76 -1.96 -60.15
N VAL A 170 -47.05 -0.80 -59.56
CA VAL A 170 -48.10 0.10 -60.07
C VAL A 170 -47.58 0.99 -61.20
N GLY A 171 -48.27 1.00 -62.34
CA GLY A 171 -48.00 1.94 -63.43
C GLY A 171 -48.48 3.37 -63.14
N ALA A 172 -48.12 4.35 -63.98
CA ALA A 172 -48.49 5.76 -63.80
C ALA A 172 -50.00 6.01 -63.61
N LEU A 173 -50.84 5.27 -64.35
CA LEU A 173 -52.30 5.34 -64.20
C LEU A 173 -52.78 4.72 -62.88
N GLY A 174 -52.12 3.65 -62.44
CA GLY A 174 -52.37 2.98 -61.17
C GLY A 174 -52.10 3.91 -59.98
N LEU A 175 -50.96 4.59 -59.99
CA LEU A 175 -50.61 5.60 -58.99
C LEU A 175 -51.66 6.72 -58.88
N ALA A 176 -52.10 7.27 -60.01
CA ALA A 176 -53.12 8.32 -60.03
C ALA A 176 -54.46 7.83 -59.46
N ARG A 177 -54.80 6.56 -59.66
CA ARG A 177 -55.99 5.93 -59.09
C ARG A 177 -55.83 5.65 -57.59
N SER A 178 -54.66 5.17 -57.17
CA SER A 178 -54.29 4.89 -55.79
C SER A 178 -54.34 6.13 -54.90
N ILE A 179 -53.97 7.31 -55.41
CA ILE A 179 -54.11 8.57 -54.64
C ILE A 179 -55.58 8.88 -54.28
N ARG A 180 -56.54 8.32 -55.03
CA ARG A 180 -57.98 8.49 -54.76
C ARG A 180 -58.56 7.39 -53.87
N ASP A 181 -57.75 6.43 -53.46
CA ASP A 181 -58.14 5.36 -52.55
C ASP A 181 -58.20 5.89 -51.10
N PRO A 182 -59.29 5.63 -50.35
CA PRO A 182 -59.45 6.15 -49.00
C PRO A 182 -58.41 5.62 -48.00
N GLU A 183 -57.92 4.38 -48.15
CA GLU A 183 -56.90 3.81 -47.26
C GLU A 183 -55.54 4.47 -47.51
N ILE A 184 -55.22 4.72 -48.79
CA ILE A 184 -54.00 5.41 -49.19
C ILE A 184 -54.02 6.88 -48.74
N GLN A 185 -55.16 7.54 -48.84
CA GLN A 185 -55.32 8.90 -48.33
C GLN A 185 -55.12 8.99 -46.82
N TYR A 186 -55.63 8.01 -46.06
CA TYR A 186 -55.43 7.96 -44.62
C TYR A 186 -53.93 7.78 -44.27
N GLY A 187 -53.25 6.84 -44.94
CA GLY A 187 -51.81 6.64 -44.76
C GLY A 187 -50.98 7.87 -45.12
N LEU A 188 -51.28 8.54 -46.23
CA LEU A 188 -50.63 9.79 -46.63
C LEU A 188 -50.88 10.92 -45.62
N GLY A 189 -52.10 11.01 -45.08
CA GLY A 189 -52.46 11.95 -44.01
C GLY A 189 -51.64 11.72 -42.75
N TYR A 190 -51.41 10.46 -42.35
CA TYR A 190 -50.58 10.10 -41.21
C TYR A 190 -49.11 10.53 -41.40
N VAL A 191 -48.51 10.26 -42.57
CA VAL A 191 -47.14 10.68 -42.89
C VAL A 191 -46.97 12.19 -42.86
N LEU A 192 -47.95 12.94 -43.38
CA LEU A 192 -47.95 14.40 -43.35
C LEU A 192 -48.10 14.92 -41.91
N ALA A 193 -48.91 14.26 -41.07
CA ALA A 193 -49.07 14.63 -39.67
C ALA A 193 -47.77 14.43 -38.87
N VAL A 194 -47.08 13.31 -39.06
CA VAL A 194 -45.76 13.04 -38.47
C VAL A 194 -44.74 14.10 -38.93
N SER A 195 -44.70 14.37 -40.24
CA SER A 195 -43.81 15.39 -40.81
C SER A 195 -44.06 16.78 -40.22
N LYS A 196 -45.34 17.13 -40.03
CA LYS A 196 -45.75 18.39 -39.40
C LYS A 196 -45.35 18.48 -37.93
N ALA A 197 -45.45 17.38 -37.17
CA ALA A 197 -45.03 17.32 -35.78
C ALA A 197 -43.51 17.52 -35.63
N ILE A 198 -42.71 16.82 -36.44
CA ILE A 198 -41.25 16.96 -36.46
C ILE A 198 -40.83 18.39 -36.82
N GLY A 199 -41.48 18.98 -37.83
CA GLY A 199 -41.18 20.36 -38.24
C GLY A 199 -41.49 21.38 -37.15
N ARG A 200 -42.53 21.14 -36.34
CA ARG A 200 -42.89 22.00 -35.21
C ARG A 200 -41.86 21.94 -34.09
N GLU A 201 -41.46 20.73 -33.70
CA GLU A 201 -40.45 20.51 -32.65
C GLU A 201 -39.11 21.17 -32.99
N ARG A 202 -38.62 21.00 -34.23
CA ARG A 202 -37.36 21.62 -34.68
C ARG A 202 -37.44 23.15 -34.75
N ALA A 203 -38.58 23.70 -35.17
CA ALA A 203 -38.75 25.16 -35.26
C ALA A 203 -38.90 25.84 -33.89
N ASP A 204 -39.33 25.09 -32.88
CA ASP A 204 -39.46 25.58 -31.50
C ASP A 204 -38.14 25.48 -30.72
N GLY A 205 -37.24 24.54 -31.06
CA GLY A 205 -35.90 24.43 -30.47
C GLY A 205 -34.85 25.44 -31.01
N GLU A 206 -35.16 26.18 -32.07
CA GLU A 206 -34.30 27.23 -32.65
C GLU A 206 -34.69 28.66 -32.18
N ARG A 207 -35.66 28.80 -31.28
CA ARG A 207 -36.04 30.09 -30.65
C ARG A 207 -35.54 30.17 -29.21
#